data_AF-A0A8J2J2E2-F1
#
_entry.id   AF-A0A8J2J2E2-F1
#
_cell.length_a   1.000
_cell.length_b   1.000
_cell.length_c   1.000
_cell.angle_alpha   90.00
_cell.angle_beta   90.00
_cell.angle_gamma   90.00
#
_symmetry.space_group_name_H-M   'P 1'
#
loop_
_entity.id
_entity.type
_entity.pdbx_description
1 polymer ?
#
loop_
_entity_poly.entity_id
_entity_poly.type
_entity_poly.pdbx_seq_one_letter_code
_entity_poly.pdbx_strand_id
1 'polypeptide(L)'
;MVNPQLMEDVLAKLPYQLQFQWCSKLLGHSDEPHLEDLSNWMTTMALAARMLPSKAEDNDTASHKLETCKKFLADDVKTRSDVHLKVLPVIIGGPGGETTVNAIMDDGSTISLVDTELAQKLGIRGRNVPLCMQWTNGQLAHEDNSEVISFTIRGTHTGA
;
A
#
# COMPACT_ATOMS: atom_id res chain seq x y z
N MET A 1 5.00 -0.50 -14.10
CA MET A 1 3.99 -1.57 -14.24
C MET A 1 2.63 -0.91 -14.10
N VAL A 2 1.77 -1.00 -15.10
CA VAL A 2 0.43 -0.39 -15.05
C VAL A 2 -0.54 -1.50 -14.63
N ASN A 3 -1.07 -1.41 -13.42
CA ASN A 3 -2.21 -2.22 -12.99
C ASN A 3 -3.45 -1.30 -13.03
N PRO A 4 -4.23 -1.32 -14.12
CA PRO A 4 -5.38 -0.43 -14.28
C PRO A 4 -6.47 -0.70 -13.23
N GLN A 5 -6.62 -1.95 -12.79
CA GLN A 5 -7.59 -2.33 -11.77
C GLN A 5 -7.29 -1.67 -10.41
N LEU A 6 -6.01 -1.59 -10.05
CA LEU A 6 -5.59 -0.92 -8.82
C LEU A 6 -5.98 0.56 -8.79
N MET A 7 -5.92 1.26 -9.93
CA MET A 7 -6.32 2.65 -10.03
C MET A 7 -7.82 2.81 -9.77
N GLU A 8 -8.64 2.00 -10.44
CA GLU A 8 -10.11 2.01 -10.26
C GLU A 8 -10.48 1.72 -8.80
N ASP A 9 -9.82 0.74 -8.19
CA ASP A 9 -10.05 0.33 -6.81
C ASP A 9 -9.75 1.46 -5.82
N VAL A 10 -8.62 2.15 -6.00
CA VAL A 10 -8.23 3.29 -5.15
C VAL A 10 -9.22 4.45 -5.33
N LEU A 11 -9.60 4.76 -6.57
CA LEU A 11 -10.57 5.83 -6.85
C LEU A 11 -11.95 5.54 -6.23
N ALA A 12 -12.42 4.30 -6.30
CA ALA A 12 -13.68 3.89 -5.71
C ALA A 12 -13.73 4.07 -4.18
N LYS A 13 -12.58 4.06 -3.51
CA LYS A 13 -12.47 4.27 -2.05
C LYS A 13 -12.35 5.74 -1.65
N LEU A 14 -12.05 6.64 -2.58
CA LEU A 14 -12.03 8.06 -2.27
C LEU A 14 -13.47 8.56 -2.01
N PRO A 15 -13.68 9.49 -1.07
CA PRO A 15 -14.93 10.24 -0.96
C PRO A 15 -15.33 10.85 -2.30
N TYR A 16 -16.63 10.88 -2.61
CA TYR A 16 -17.15 11.36 -3.90
C TYR A 16 -16.63 12.75 -4.30
N GLN A 17 -16.48 13.67 -3.33
CA GLN A 17 -15.93 15.00 -3.57
C GLN A 17 -14.49 14.96 -4.09
N LEU A 18 -13.67 14.04 -3.56
CA LEU A 18 -12.30 13.84 -3.99
C LEU A 18 -12.26 13.19 -5.38
N GLN A 19 -13.15 12.24 -5.66
CA GLN A 19 -13.29 11.67 -7.01
C GLN A 19 -13.62 12.77 -8.04
N PHE A 20 -14.57 13.66 -7.75
CA PHE A 20 -14.93 14.77 -8.62
C PHE A 20 -13.75 15.73 -8.87
N GLN A 21 -13.03 16.10 -7.81
CA GLN A 21 -11.84 16.95 -7.93
C GLN A 21 -10.73 16.30 -8.75
N TRP A 22 -10.53 14.99 -8.60
CA TRP A 22 -9.60 14.22 -9.41
C TRP A 22 -10.01 14.22 -10.89
N CYS A 23 -11.26 13.85 -11.21
CA CYS A 23 -11.78 13.90 -12.58
C CYS A 23 -11.64 15.31 -13.19
N SER A 24 -11.93 16.37 -12.42
CA SER A 24 -11.77 17.74 -12.88
C SER A 24 -10.32 18.10 -13.23
N LYS A 25 -9.33 17.51 -12.56
CA LYS A 25 -7.91 17.71 -12.87
C LYS A 25 -7.49 17.01 -14.17
N LEU A 26 -8.12 15.88 -14.47
CA LEU A 26 -7.84 15.09 -15.67
C LEU A 26 -8.45 15.66 -16.95
N LEU A 27 -9.53 16.45 -16.86
CA LEU A 27 -10.14 17.10 -18.03
C LEU A 27 -9.19 18.04 -18.80
N GLY A 28 -8.07 18.43 -18.21
CA GLY A 28 -7.02 19.22 -18.85
C GLY A 28 -5.81 18.42 -19.39
N HIS A 29 -5.80 17.10 -19.22
CA HIS A 29 -4.72 16.21 -19.67
C HIS A 29 -5.22 15.28 -20.77
N SER A 30 -4.37 15.05 -21.79
CA SER A 30 -4.73 14.20 -22.93
C SER A 30 -4.41 12.71 -22.73
N ASP A 31 -3.64 12.39 -21.68
CA ASP A 31 -3.09 11.06 -21.44
C ASP A 31 -3.82 10.33 -20.31
N GLU A 32 -3.75 9.00 -20.33
CA GLU A 32 -4.33 8.14 -19.29
C GLU A 32 -3.59 8.33 -17.95
N PRO A 33 -4.31 8.59 -16.86
CA PRO A 33 -3.68 8.85 -15.56
C PRO A 33 -3.00 7.62 -14.98
N HIS A 34 -1.78 7.81 -14.46
CA HIS A 34 -1.04 6.78 -13.73
C HIS A 34 -1.13 6.97 -12.22
N LEU A 35 -0.78 5.90 -11.47
CA LEU A 35 -0.81 5.92 -10.00
C LEU A 35 0.09 7.02 -9.41
N GLU A 36 1.15 7.38 -10.12
CA GLU A 36 2.01 8.50 -9.76
C GLU A 36 1.27 9.84 -9.82
N ASP A 37 0.41 10.06 -10.82
CA ASP A 37 -0.37 11.29 -10.95
C ASP A 37 -1.38 11.43 -9.80
N LEU A 38 -2.04 10.32 -9.44
CA LEU A 38 -2.98 10.27 -8.33
C LEU A 38 -2.25 10.55 -7.00
N SER A 39 -1.09 9.92 -6.80
CA SER A 39 -0.24 10.14 -5.62
C SER A 39 0.17 11.62 -5.51
N ASN A 40 0.71 12.20 -6.58
CA ASN A 40 1.09 13.61 -6.62
C ASN A 40 -0.09 14.54 -6.28
N TRP A 41 -1.30 14.21 -6.77
CA TRP A 41 -2.51 14.98 -6.46
C TRP A 41 -2.95 14.83 -5.01
N MET A 42 -2.98 13.61 -4.46
CA MET A 42 -3.31 13.40 -3.04
C MET A 42 -2.32 14.11 -2.12
N THR A 43 -1.03 14.10 -2.44
CA THR A 43 -0.02 14.88 -1.71
C THR A 43 -0.33 16.37 -1.77
N THR A 44 -0.70 16.89 -2.94
CA THR A 44 -1.13 18.30 -3.07
C THR A 44 -2.31 18.59 -2.14
N MET A 45 -3.31 17.70 -2.09
CA MET A 45 -4.48 17.85 -1.22
C MET A 45 -4.12 17.77 0.27
N ALA A 46 -3.25 16.84 0.66
CA ALA A 46 -2.76 16.69 2.04
C ALA A 46 -1.98 17.93 2.50
N LEU A 47 -1.12 18.47 1.63
CA LEU A 47 -0.40 19.71 1.89
C LEU A 47 -1.36 20.89 2.02
N ALA A 48 -2.37 20.99 1.15
CA ALA A 48 -3.39 22.04 1.25
C ALA A 48 -4.23 21.92 2.54
N ALA A 49 -4.59 20.71 2.96
CA ALA A 49 -5.31 20.47 4.20
C ALA A 49 -4.52 20.94 5.43
N ARG A 50 -3.19 20.79 5.41
CA ARG A 50 -2.29 21.34 6.46
C ARG A 50 -2.33 22.86 6.55
N MET A 51 -2.69 23.55 5.47
CA MET A 51 -2.77 25.02 5.42
C MET A 51 -4.12 25.57 5.88
N LEU A 52 -5.13 24.70 6.01
CA LEU A 52 -6.40 25.12 6.58
C LEU A 52 -6.14 25.50 8.05
N PRO A 53 -6.52 26.72 8.46
CA PRO A 53 -6.36 27.10 9.85
C PRO A 53 -7.12 26.11 10.73
N SER A 54 -6.42 25.53 11.71
CA SER A 54 -7.09 25.03 12.92
C SER A 54 -7.98 26.15 13.44
N LYS A 55 -9.11 25.84 14.05
CA LYS A 55 -10.15 26.82 14.48
C LYS A 55 -9.68 27.88 15.51
N ALA A 56 -8.39 28.16 15.63
CA ALA A 56 -7.83 29.23 16.44
C ALA A 56 -6.78 30.04 15.65
N GLU A 57 -6.99 31.36 15.64
CA GLU A 57 -6.00 32.45 15.52
C GLU A 57 -5.86 33.26 14.21
N ASP A 58 -6.28 34.53 14.37
CA ASP A 58 -5.85 35.85 13.90
C ASP A 58 -5.35 36.14 12.47
N ASN A 59 -5.79 37.33 12.02
CA ASN A 59 -5.97 37.78 10.65
C ASN A 59 -4.71 38.38 9.97
N ASP A 60 -3.49 38.15 10.47
CA ASP A 60 -2.29 38.84 9.96
C ASP A 60 -1.13 37.92 9.53
N THR A 61 -1.39 36.63 9.29
CA THR A 61 -0.33 35.64 9.00
C THR A 61 -0.38 35.00 7.61
N ALA A 62 -1.20 35.50 6.67
CA ALA A 62 -1.41 34.82 5.37
C ALA A 62 -0.15 34.84 4.47
N SER A 63 0.59 35.95 4.42
CA SER A 63 1.74 36.13 3.54
C SER A 63 2.97 35.32 3.98
N HIS A 64 3.24 35.27 5.29
CA HIS A 64 4.32 34.44 5.85
C HIS A 64 4.01 32.94 5.75
N LYS A 65 2.72 32.56 5.85
CA LYS A 65 2.27 31.18 5.62
C LYS A 65 2.54 30.77 4.17
N LEU A 66 2.27 31.62 3.18
CA LEU A 66 2.50 31.32 1.75
C LEU A 66 3.98 31.10 1.38
N GLU A 67 4.89 31.91 1.93
CA GLU A 67 6.33 31.76 1.68
C GLU A 67 6.91 30.50 2.34
N THR A 68 6.45 30.21 3.56
CA THR A 68 6.75 28.97 4.28
C THR A 68 6.25 27.74 3.50
N CYS A 69 5.06 27.82 2.89
CA CYS A 69 4.53 26.77 2.01
C CYS A 69 5.46 26.47 0.82
N LYS A 70 5.96 27.50 0.14
CA LYS A 70 6.83 27.32 -1.04
C LYS A 70 8.14 26.62 -0.69
N LYS A 71 8.70 26.89 0.50
CA LYS A 71 9.89 26.18 0.99
C LYS A 71 9.59 24.70 1.32
N PHE A 72 8.49 24.43 2.02
CA PHE A 72 8.09 23.04 2.33
C PHE A 72 7.73 22.23 1.07
N LEU A 73 7.10 22.85 0.07
CA LEU A 73 6.80 22.22 -1.22
C LEU A 73 8.10 21.79 -1.94
N ALA A 74 9.17 22.56 -1.84
CA ALA A 74 10.45 22.23 -2.47
C ALA A 74 11.19 21.09 -1.75
N ASP A 75 11.05 20.98 -0.42
CA ASP A 75 11.66 19.92 0.37
C ASP A 75 10.88 18.59 0.32
N ASP A 76 9.54 18.64 0.38
CA ASP A 76 8.67 17.45 0.38
C ASP A 76 8.66 16.74 -0.98
N VAL A 77 8.71 17.51 -2.08
CA VAL A 77 8.90 16.97 -3.45
C VAL A 77 10.27 16.29 -3.60
N LYS A 78 11.26 16.66 -2.78
CA LYS A 78 12.62 16.08 -2.80
C LYS A 78 12.72 14.80 -1.98
N THR A 79 11.83 14.60 -1.00
CA THR A 79 11.71 13.36 -0.23
C THR A 79 10.61 12.48 -0.80
N ARG A 80 10.64 12.22 -2.11
CA ARG A 80 9.89 11.11 -2.69
C ARG A 80 10.47 9.81 -2.13
N SER A 81 9.81 9.24 -1.13
CA SER A 81 9.94 7.81 -0.90
C SER A 81 9.05 7.14 -1.94
N ASP A 82 9.65 6.66 -3.03
CA ASP A 82 8.99 5.66 -3.86
C ASP A 82 8.48 4.56 -2.94
N VAL A 83 7.16 4.37 -2.90
CA VAL A 83 6.52 3.35 -2.07
C VAL A 83 6.79 2.01 -2.74
N HIS A 84 7.94 1.44 -2.41
CA HIS A 84 8.33 0.11 -2.84
C HIS A 84 7.66 -0.92 -1.94
N LEU A 85 7.13 -1.98 -2.55
CA LEU A 85 6.78 -3.20 -1.81
C LEU A 85 8.05 -3.74 -1.15
N LYS A 86 8.02 -3.87 0.17
CA LYS A 86 9.15 -4.43 0.94
C LYS A 86 9.20 -5.93 0.68
N VAL A 87 10.03 -6.37 -0.27
CA VAL A 87 10.25 -7.79 -0.57
C VAL A 87 11.58 -8.22 0.02
N LEU A 88 11.57 -9.29 0.83
CA LEU A 88 12.75 -9.78 1.54
C LEU A 88 12.92 -11.29 1.32
N PRO A 89 14.16 -11.77 1.12
CA PRO A 89 14.43 -13.20 1.09
C PRO A 89 14.33 -13.77 2.52
N VAL A 90 13.61 -14.88 2.66
CA VAL A 90 13.42 -15.61 3.91
C VAL A 90 13.62 -17.10 3.69
N ILE A 91 14.08 -17.80 4.73
CA ILE A 91 14.16 -19.26 4.76
C ILE A 91 12.92 -19.77 5.49
N ILE A 92 12.13 -20.62 4.82
CA ILE A 92 10.97 -21.30 5.39
C ILE A 92 11.31 -22.78 5.57
N GLY A 93 11.10 -23.30 6.78
CA GLY A 93 11.36 -24.70 7.12
C GLY A 93 10.13 -25.44 7.61
N GLY A 94 9.97 -26.68 7.14
CA GLY A 94 8.92 -27.64 7.50
C GLY A 94 9.42 -29.08 7.54
N PRO A 95 8.52 -30.07 7.67
CA PRO A 95 8.90 -31.50 7.79
C PRO A 95 9.71 -32.05 6.62
N GLY A 96 9.50 -31.53 5.41
CA GLY A 96 10.20 -31.92 4.18
C GLY A 96 11.53 -31.21 3.95
N GLY A 97 11.99 -30.37 4.90
CA GLY A 97 13.22 -29.59 4.79
C GLY A 97 12.95 -28.09 4.77
N GLU A 98 13.86 -27.33 4.16
CA GLU A 98 13.82 -25.87 4.14
C GLU A 98 14.13 -25.31 2.75
N THR A 99 13.57 -24.14 2.44
CA THR A 99 13.74 -23.49 1.14
C THR A 99 13.72 -21.97 1.30
N THR A 100 14.49 -21.28 0.46
CA THR A 100 14.52 -19.81 0.42
C THR A 100 13.45 -19.29 -0.54
N VAL A 101 12.63 -18.36 -0.08
CA VAL A 101 11.60 -17.68 -0.87
C VAL A 101 11.67 -16.18 -0.66
N ASN A 102 11.07 -15.42 -1.57
CA ASN A 102 10.84 -13.99 -1.36
C ASN A 102 9.48 -13.80 -0.71
N ALA A 103 9.43 -13.04 0.39
CA ALA A 103 8.20 -12.69 1.09
C ALA A 103 7.95 -11.18 1.00
N ILE A 104 6.68 -10.79 0.93
CA ILE A 104 6.25 -9.40 1.04
C ILE A 104 6.05 -9.10 2.53
N MET A 105 6.70 -8.05 3.03
CA MET A 105 6.46 -7.50 4.37
C MET A 105 5.36 -6.45 4.28
N ASP A 106 4.12 -6.93 4.41
CA ASP A 106 2.91 -6.13 4.25
C ASP A 106 2.31 -5.75 5.61
N ASP A 107 2.43 -4.46 5.94
CA ASP A 107 1.86 -3.87 7.17
C ASP A 107 0.32 -3.76 7.09
N GLY A 108 -0.30 -3.98 5.92
CA GLY A 108 -1.74 -3.97 5.70
C GLY A 108 -2.45 -5.31 5.91
N SER A 109 -1.70 -6.39 6.18
CA SER A 109 -2.24 -7.75 6.33
C SER A 109 -2.39 -8.15 7.80
N THR A 110 -3.54 -8.71 8.18
CA THR A 110 -3.77 -9.24 9.55
C THR A 110 -3.19 -10.64 9.74
N ILE A 111 -2.97 -11.38 8.65
CA ILE A 111 -2.46 -12.75 8.65
C ILE A 111 -1.36 -12.90 7.60
N SER A 112 -0.41 -13.80 7.84
CA SER A 112 0.57 -14.20 6.82
C SER A 112 -0.01 -15.32 5.96
N LEU A 113 0.06 -15.16 4.64
CA LEU A 113 -0.39 -16.15 3.67
C LEU A 113 0.81 -16.83 3.00
N VAL A 114 0.62 -18.07 2.62
CA VAL A 114 1.61 -18.86 1.89
C VAL A 114 0.91 -19.74 0.87
N ASP A 115 1.53 -19.91 -0.29
CA ASP A 115 0.97 -20.73 -1.36
C ASP A 115 0.88 -22.20 -0.95
N THR A 116 -0.22 -22.84 -1.34
CA THR A 116 -0.45 -24.28 -1.12
C THR A 116 0.69 -25.12 -1.70
N GLU A 117 1.23 -24.74 -2.86
CA GLU A 117 2.36 -25.44 -3.50
C GLU A 117 3.62 -25.40 -2.63
N LEU A 118 3.91 -24.26 -1.99
CA LEU A 118 5.07 -24.12 -1.11
C LEU A 118 4.90 -24.96 0.16
N ALA A 119 3.71 -24.94 0.77
CA ALA A 119 3.40 -25.78 1.92
C ALA A 119 3.53 -27.27 1.57
N GLN A 120 3.03 -27.70 0.41
CA GLN A 120 3.17 -29.07 -0.09
C GLN A 120 4.62 -29.47 -0.31
N LYS A 121 5.42 -28.61 -0.95
CA LYS A 121 6.85 -28.84 -1.18
C LYS A 121 7.62 -29.07 0.12
N LEU A 122 7.26 -28.35 1.19
CA LEU A 122 7.89 -28.46 2.50
C LEU A 122 7.24 -29.53 3.40
N GLY A 123 6.29 -30.31 2.88
CA GLY A 123 5.58 -31.34 3.64
C GLY A 123 4.76 -30.78 4.80
N ILE A 124 4.37 -29.51 4.75
CA ILE A 124 3.58 -28.84 5.78
C ILE A 124 2.09 -29.10 5.50
N ARG A 125 1.37 -29.44 6.57
CA ARG A 125 -0.08 -29.62 6.59
C ARG A 125 -0.64 -29.06 7.88
N GLY A 126 -1.88 -28.62 7.81
CA GLY A 126 -2.58 -27.99 8.92
C GLY A 126 -4.03 -28.40 9.00
N ARG A 127 -4.75 -27.72 9.91
CA ARG A 127 -6.19 -27.89 9.99
C ARG A 127 -6.85 -27.05 8.89
N ASN A 128 -7.76 -27.66 8.13
CA ASN A 128 -8.61 -26.92 7.22
C ASN A 128 -9.47 -25.92 8.02
N VAL A 129 -9.33 -24.64 7.67
CA VAL A 129 -10.09 -23.53 8.24
C VAL A 129 -10.39 -22.62 7.06
N PRO A 130 -11.65 -22.60 6.57
CA PRO A 130 -12.04 -21.73 5.46
C PRO A 130 -11.70 -20.27 5.74
N LEU A 131 -11.12 -19.60 4.74
CA LEU A 131 -10.72 -18.21 4.80
C LEU A 131 -11.56 -17.39 3.83
N CYS A 132 -12.11 -16.28 4.31
CA CYS A 132 -12.72 -15.26 3.47
C CYS A 132 -11.86 -14.00 3.56
N MET A 133 -11.40 -13.49 2.42
CA MET A 133 -10.59 -12.28 2.33
C MET A 133 -11.36 -11.21 1.56
N GLN A 134 -11.25 -9.97 2.01
CA GLN A 134 -11.77 -8.82 1.29
C GLN A 134 -10.61 -8.04 0.70
N TRP A 135 -10.58 -7.92 -0.63
CA TRP A 135 -9.58 -7.14 -1.34
C TRP A 135 -9.86 -5.64 -1.23
N THR A 136 -8.91 -4.81 -1.69
CA THR A 136 -9.00 -3.34 -1.66
C THR A 136 -10.25 -2.80 -2.34
N ASN A 137 -10.82 -3.50 -3.31
CA ASN A 137 -12.05 -3.12 -4.01
C ASN A 137 -13.34 -3.63 -3.37
N GLY A 138 -13.23 -4.30 -2.22
CA GLY A 138 -14.36 -4.91 -1.54
C GLY A 138 -14.77 -6.27 -2.12
N GLN A 139 -14.10 -6.78 -3.16
CA GLN A 139 -14.30 -8.12 -3.68
C GLN A 139 -13.92 -9.14 -2.60
N LEU A 140 -14.79 -10.13 -2.42
CA LEU A 140 -14.55 -11.23 -1.52
C LEU A 140 -13.91 -12.40 -2.29
N ALA A 141 -12.85 -12.97 -1.73
CA ALA A 141 -12.30 -14.25 -2.12
C ALA A 141 -12.58 -15.27 -1.01
N HIS A 142 -13.08 -16.43 -1.41
CA HIS A 142 -13.36 -17.56 -0.51
C HIS A 142 -12.39 -18.69 -0.81
N GLU A 143 -11.60 -19.04 0.18
CA GLU A 143 -10.65 -20.13 0.17
C GLU A 143 -11.16 -21.24 1.10
N ASP A 144 -12.15 -22.02 0.65
CA ASP A 144 -12.78 -23.06 1.50
C ASP A 144 -11.79 -24.15 1.93
N ASN A 145 -10.73 -24.32 1.14
CA ASN A 145 -9.71 -25.33 1.36
C ASN A 145 -8.46 -24.79 2.10
N SER A 146 -8.47 -23.54 2.59
CA SER A 146 -7.31 -22.99 3.29
C SER A 146 -6.99 -23.76 4.57
N GLU A 147 -5.70 -23.83 4.89
CA GLU A 147 -5.19 -24.51 6.08
C GLU A 147 -4.49 -23.52 7.01
N VAL A 148 -4.73 -23.64 8.31
CA VAL A 148 -3.87 -23.01 9.32
C VAL A 148 -2.72 -23.96 9.60
N ILE A 149 -1.52 -23.54 9.19
CA ILE A 149 -0.30 -24.34 9.26
C ILE A 149 0.70 -23.77 10.29
N SER A 150 1.71 -24.56 10.63
CA SER A 150 2.84 -24.12 11.46
C SER A 150 4.15 -24.43 10.75
N PHE A 151 5.06 -23.47 10.72
CA PHE A 151 6.38 -23.59 10.10
C PHE A 151 7.39 -22.67 10.78
N THR A 152 8.66 -22.85 10.43
CA THR A 152 9.74 -21.96 10.89
C THR A 152 10.08 -20.95 9.81
N ILE A 153 10.34 -19.70 10.21
CA ILE A 153 10.77 -18.62 9.33
C ILE A 153 12.02 -17.95 9.90
N ARG A 154 13.02 -17.68 9.04
CA ARG A 154 14.28 -17.01 9.40
C ARG A 154 14.73 -16.09 8.29
N GLY A 155 15.46 -15.03 8.64
CA GLY A 155 16.18 -14.22 7.64
C GLY A 155 17.35 -15.00 7.02
N THR A 156 17.79 -14.58 5.84
CA THR A 156 18.96 -15.20 5.15
C THR A 156 20.31 -14.77 5.69
N HIS A 157 20.35 -13.83 6.64
CA HIS A 157 21.60 -13.30 7.17
C HIS A 157 22.19 -14.25 8.22
N THR A 158 23.21 -15.01 7.83
CA THR A 158 24.18 -15.57 8.79
C THR A 158 25.07 -14.44 9.29
N GLY A 159 25.00 -14.14 10.59
CA GLY A 159 25.69 -13.01 11.23
C GLY A 159 27.14 -12.80 10.80
N ALA A 160 27.48 -11.53 10.54
CA ALA A 160 28.79 -10.94 10.62
C ALA A 160 28.67 -9.72 11.55
#